data_AF-A0A4U8TF26-F1
#
_entry.id   AF-A0A4U8TF26-F1
#
_cell.length_a   1.000
_cell.length_b   1.000
_cell.length_c   1.000
_cell.angle_alpha   90.00
_cell.angle_beta   90.00
_cell.angle_gamma   90.00
#
_symmetry.space_group_name_H-M   'P 1'
#
loop_
_entity.id
_entity.type
_entity.pdbx_description
1 polymer ?
#
loop_
_entity_poly.entity_id
_entity_poly.type
_entity_poly.pdbx_seq_one_letter_code
_entity_poly.pdbx_strand_id
1 'polypeptide(L)'
;MYEAQKRNIYVSVGDINGVGLELILRNHHIVEQYFNPIYCVSFDILQQASKLLSIPLPSSMRISEVDSSDISISPRNITKESGAYSFKSFESALSLSIEHKTGLITLPISKHAWNLANIKYAGHTDYLREKFQKNAIMMLGCKEMFVALFTDHIPLKDVPARITKDSLIQFLKDLYSAIISQKILKEFSKPNIDKSKLRGVKDILRSQILHSKMIARLLKPYKNSSSKINHLEDEYIKEVLPNHANLYKIAVLGLNPHAGDGGVIGDEDLVIGECIQEVNEMLQKEVFVGPIAPDSAFTPHNRQKYQIFVAMYHDSGLSVLKALYFYKSINISLNLPILRVSPDHGTGFDIAYSKKSMLDSRSYLESAHFITSHI
;
A
#
# COMPACT_ATOMS: atom_id res chain seq x y z
N MET A 1 -2.26 -32.53 0.80
CA MET A 1 -2.00 -31.10 0.53
C MET A 1 -2.25 -30.37 1.82
N TYR A 2 -1.25 -29.74 2.43
CA TYR A 2 -1.48 -28.86 3.56
C TYR A 2 -2.05 -27.55 3.00
N GLU A 3 -3.34 -27.28 3.18
CA GLU A 3 -3.84 -25.91 3.02
C GLU A 3 -3.14 -25.05 4.06
N ALA A 4 -2.45 -24.01 3.61
CA ALA A 4 -1.88 -23.03 4.52
C ALA A 4 -3.03 -22.41 5.33
N GLN A 5 -2.95 -22.49 6.66
CA GLN A 5 -3.98 -21.96 7.54
C GLN A 5 -4.11 -20.45 7.33
N LYS A 6 -5.29 -19.99 6.91
CA LYS A 6 -5.60 -18.56 6.76
C LYS A 6 -5.41 -17.85 8.10
N ARG A 7 -4.76 -16.67 8.07
CA ARG A 7 -4.52 -15.86 9.29
C ARG A 7 -5.78 -15.07 9.63
N ASN A 8 -5.97 -14.79 10.92
CA ASN A 8 -7.00 -13.85 11.35
C ASN A 8 -6.53 -12.42 11.08
N ILE A 9 -7.41 -11.59 10.53
CA ILE A 9 -7.18 -10.15 10.33
C ILE A 9 -8.36 -9.40 10.92
N TYR A 10 -8.08 -8.41 11.75
CA TYR A 10 -9.11 -7.61 12.41
C TYR A 10 -9.46 -6.40 11.54
N VAL A 11 -10.76 -6.15 11.41
CA VAL A 11 -11.31 -5.11 10.54
C VAL A 11 -12.16 -4.16 11.38
N SER A 12 -11.78 -2.89 11.47
CA SER A 12 -12.67 -1.86 12.02
C SER A 12 -13.67 -1.42 10.95
N VAL A 13 -14.94 -1.25 11.35
CA VAL A 13 -16.04 -1.01 10.39
C VAL A 13 -16.19 0.45 9.96
N GLY A 14 -15.41 1.36 10.57
CA GLY A 14 -15.46 2.78 10.25
C GLY A 14 -16.76 3.42 10.72
N ASP A 15 -17.14 4.52 10.07
CA ASP A 15 -18.40 5.21 10.38
C ASP A 15 -19.60 4.37 9.91
N ILE A 16 -20.46 3.97 10.84
CA ILE A 16 -21.63 3.11 10.60
C ILE A 16 -22.68 3.75 9.70
N ASN A 17 -22.69 5.07 9.55
CA ASN A 17 -23.60 5.78 8.66
C ASN A 17 -23.03 5.94 7.25
N GLY A 18 -21.77 5.54 7.04
CA GLY A 18 -21.09 5.52 5.75
C GLY A 18 -21.14 4.16 5.05
N VAL A 19 -20.29 3.98 4.05
CA VAL A 19 -20.24 2.79 3.18
C VAL A 19 -19.54 1.56 3.79
N GLY A 20 -18.91 1.70 4.97
CA GLY A 20 -18.07 0.65 5.56
C GLY A 20 -18.79 -0.69 5.76
N LEU A 21 -19.99 -0.65 6.36
CA LEU A 21 -20.79 -1.86 6.57
C LEU A 21 -21.26 -2.49 5.26
N GLU A 22 -21.58 -1.67 4.25
CA GLU A 22 -21.92 -2.17 2.92
C GLU A 22 -20.73 -2.87 2.23
N LEU A 23 -19.52 -2.30 2.36
CA LEU A 23 -18.29 -2.90 1.82
C LEU A 23 -18.03 -4.29 2.42
N ILE A 24 -18.12 -4.45 3.74
CA ILE A 24 -17.85 -5.77 4.36
C ILE A 24 -18.90 -6.80 4.00
N LEU A 25 -20.19 -6.42 3.96
CA LEU A 25 -21.28 -7.34 3.65
C LEU A 25 -21.22 -7.80 2.20
N ARG A 26 -21.02 -6.89 1.24
CA ARG A 26 -20.96 -7.24 -0.19
C ARG A 26 -19.75 -8.07 -0.57
N ASN A 27 -18.62 -7.89 0.12
CA ASN A 27 -17.34 -8.46 -0.29
C ASN A 27 -16.84 -9.59 0.61
N HIS A 28 -17.60 -9.99 1.65
CA HIS A 28 -17.17 -11.02 2.60
C HIS A 28 -16.70 -12.31 1.93
N HIS A 29 -17.48 -12.84 0.98
CA HIS A 29 -17.15 -14.08 0.27
C HIS A 29 -15.89 -14.01 -0.59
N ILE A 30 -15.46 -12.80 -0.96
CA ILE A 30 -14.21 -12.57 -1.69
C ILE A 30 -13.08 -12.44 -0.67
N VAL A 31 -13.27 -11.63 0.37
CA VAL A 31 -12.26 -11.35 1.40
C VAL A 31 -11.88 -12.60 2.19
N GLU A 32 -12.85 -13.45 2.53
CA GLU A 32 -12.63 -14.70 3.27
C GLU A 32 -11.77 -15.71 2.49
N GLN A 33 -11.57 -15.51 1.18
CA GLN A 33 -10.66 -16.33 0.38
C GLN A 33 -9.19 -16.01 0.66
N TYR A 34 -8.87 -14.78 1.08
CA TYR A 34 -7.51 -14.32 1.36
C TYR A 34 -7.07 -14.59 2.81
N PHE A 35 -7.97 -14.41 3.76
CA PHE A 35 -7.72 -14.52 5.20
C PHE A 35 -9.02 -14.80 5.98
N ASN A 36 -8.94 -14.98 7.30
CA ASN A 36 -10.13 -15.06 8.15
C ASN A 36 -10.48 -13.66 8.69
N PRO A 37 -11.43 -12.92 8.08
CA PRO A 37 -11.80 -11.61 8.57
C PRO A 37 -12.55 -11.72 9.91
N ILE A 38 -12.17 -10.90 10.89
CA ILE A 38 -12.91 -10.69 12.13
C ILE A 38 -13.30 -9.22 12.19
N TYR A 39 -14.59 -8.94 12.03
CA TYR A 39 -15.11 -7.57 12.01
C TYR A 39 -15.40 -7.10 13.45
N CYS A 40 -14.78 -6.00 13.88
CA CYS A 40 -15.03 -5.41 15.19
C CYS A 40 -16.29 -4.55 15.14
N VAL A 41 -17.44 -5.18 15.39
CA VAL A 41 -18.78 -4.63 15.28
C VAL A 41 -19.72 -5.47 16.14
N SER A 42 -20.77 -4.84 16.66
CA SER A 42 -21.86 -5.55 17.33
C SER A 42 -22.75 -6.28 16.35
N PHE A 43 -23.32 -7.40 16.78
CA PHE A 43 -24.34 -8.09 15.99
C PHE A 43 -25.53 -7.19 15.62
N ASP A 44 -26.00 -6.33 16.53
CA ASP A 44 -27.17 -5.47 16.32
C ASP A 44 -26.96 -4.45 15.20
N ILE A 45 -25.84 -3.72 15.19
CA ILE A 45 -25.48 -2.81 14.10
C ILE A 45 -25.34 -3.54 12.77
N LEU A 46 -24.75 -4.74 12.78
CA LEU A 46 -24.60 -5.54 11.57
C LEU A 46 -25.97 -5.99 11.02
N GLN A 47 -26.90 -6.37 11.90
CA GLN A 47 -28.28 -6.71 11.54
C GLN A 47 -29.05 -5.50 11.00
N GLN A 48 -28.90 -4.32 11.60
CA GLN A 48 -29.46 -3.07 11.10
C GLN A 48 -28.97 -2.78 9.67
N ALA A 49 -27.66 -2.88 9.43
CA ALA A 49 -27.08 -2.67 8.11
C ALA A 49 -27.59 -3.68 7.07
N SER A 50 -27.62 -4.97 7.45
CA SER A 50 -28.18 -6.04 6.60
C SER A 50 -29.61 -5.74 6.15
N LYS A 51 -30.47 -5.31 7.08
CA LYS A 51 -31.86 -4.94 6.79
C LYS A 51 -31.96 -3.71 5.88
N LEU A 52 -31.22 -2.64 6.20
CA LEU A 52 -31.22 -1.40 5.41
C LEU A 52 -30.73 -1.63 3.97
N LEU A 53 -29.69 -2.46 3.82
CA LEU A 53 -29.07 -2.76 2.52
C LEU A 53 -29.79 -3.88 1.76
N SER A 54 -30.66 -4.64 2.43
CA SER A 54 -31.25 -5.88 1.89
C SER A 54 -30.19 -6.89 1.46
N ILE A 55 -29.10 -7.01 2.24
CA ILE A 55 -28.01 -7.97 2.02
C ILE A 55 -28.01 -8.95 3.19
N PRO A 56 -28.15 -10.27 2.97
CA PRO A 56 -28.15 -11.24 4.05
C PRO A 56 -26.77 -11.28 4.74
N LEU A 57 -26.77 -11.55 6.05
CA LEU A 57 -25.53 -11.78 6.78
C LEU A 57 -24.88 -13.08 6.29
N PRO A 58 -23.63 -13.05 5.83
CA PRO A 58 -22.93 -14.26 5.44
C PRO A 58 -22.75 -15.20 6.64
N SER A 59 -23.04 -16.48 6.48
CA SER A 59 -22.98 -17.47 7.56
C SER A 59 -21.57 -17.70 8.10
N SER A 60 -20.54 -17.47 7.28
CA SER A 60 -19.12 -17.56 7.65
C SER A 60 -18.58 -16.28 8.29
N MET A 61 -19.38 -15.21 8.37
CA MET A 61 -18.95 -13.94 8.93
C MET A 61 -18.65 -14.06 10.42
N ARG A 62 -17.45 -13.64 10.82
CA ARG A 62 -17.00 -13.64 12.22
C ARG A 62 -16.92 -12.21 12.72
N ILE A 63 -17.47 -11.98 13.91
CA ILE A 63 -17.43 -10.69 14.58
C ILE A 63 -16.64 -10.77 15.88
N SER A 64 -16.07 -9.65 16.27
CA SER A 64 -15.67 -9.38 17.63
C SER A 64 -16.59 -8.30 18.15
N GLU A 65 -17.35 -8.63 19.20
CA GLU A 65 -18.41 -7.77 19.72
C GLU A 65 -17.85 -6.42 20.21
N VAL A 66 -18.50 -5.34 19.80
CA VAL A 66 -18.18 -3.97 20.22
C VAL A 66 -19.46 -3.37 20.79
N ASP A 67 -19.39 -2.85 22.02
CA ASP A 67 -20.53 -2.24 22.69
C ASP A 67 -21.25 -1.20 21.81
N SER A 68 -22.54 -1.45 21.58
CA SER A 68 -23.43 -0.67 20.72
C SER A 68 -24.61 -0.06 21.49
N SER A 69 -24.53 -0.03 22.82
CA SER A 69 -25.57 0.54 23.68
C SER A 69 -26.04 1.91 23.16
N ASP A 70 -27.35 2.02 22.91
CA ASP A 70 -28.05 3.21 22.44
C ASP A 70 -27.62 3.78 21.07
N ILE A 71 -27.05 2.94 20.19
CA ILE A 71 -26.60 3.38 18.85
C ILE A 71 -27.47 2.77 17.76
N SER A 72 -27.88 3.61 16.79
CA SER A 72 -28.61 3.19 15.61
C SER A 72 -28.00 3.78 14.34
N ILE A 73 -28.12 3.05 13.23
CA ILE A 73 -27.65 3.54 11.94
C ILE A 73 -28.60 4.65 11.47
N SER A 74 -28.02 5.82 11.22
CA SER A 74 -28.66 6.98 10.59
C SER A 74 -28.00 7.23 9.24
N PRO A 75 -28.37 6.47 8.18
CA PRO A 75 -27.67 6.49 6.91
C PRO A 75 -27.37 7.89 6.41
N ARG A 76 -26.14 8.11 5.93
CA ARG A 76 -25.72 9.36 5.27
C ARG A 76 -25.60 10.58 6.19
N ASN A 77 -25.91 10.44 7.48
CA ASN A 77 -25.80 11.51 8.46
C ASN A 77 -24.51 11.40 9.26
N ILE A 78 -23.83 12.54 9.42
CA ILE A 78 -22.69 12.66 10.32
C ILE A 78 -23.26 12.86 11.73
N THR A 79 -23.01 11.92 12.65
CA THR A 79 -23.50 12.04 14.03
C THR A 79 -22.39 11.83 15.05
N LYS A 80 -22.64 12.30 16.27
CA LYS A 80 -21.73 12.11 17.40
C LYS A 80 -21.59 10.62 17.74
N GLU A 81 -22.71 9.90 17.68
CA GLU A 81 -22.83 8.50 18.04
C GLU A 81 -22.06 7.61 17.05
N SER A 82 -22.17 7.88 15.75
CA SER A 82 -21.40 7.15 14.72
C SER A 82 -19.90 7.41 14.86
N GLY A 83 -19.52 8.64 15.20
CA GLY A 83 -18.14 9.01 15.52
C GLY A 83 -17.58 8.21 16.69
N ALA A 84 -18.28 8.21 17.82
CA ALA A 84 -17.89 7.46 19.02
C ALA A 84 -17.80 5.95 18.75
N TYR A 85 -18.77 5.38 18.03
CA TYR A 85 -18.78 3.96 17.72
C TYR A 85 -17.64 3.56 16.78
N SER A 86 -17.39 4.34 15.74
CA SER A 86 -16.30 4.06 14.78
C SER A 86 -14.93 4.06 15.47
N PHE A 87 -14.76 4.90 16.49
CA PHE A 87 -13.57 4.92 17.33
C PHE A 87 -13.47 3.66 18.21
N LYS A 88 -14.55 3.26 18.90
CA LYS A 88 -14.60 1.99 19.67
C LYS A 88 -14.26 0.77 18.79
N SER A 89 -14.83 0.70 17.59
CA SER A 89 -14.54 -0.35 16.61
C SER A 89 -13.05 -0.38 16.22
N PHE A 90 -12.46 0.80 15.97
CA PHE A 90 -11.05 0.93 15.67
C PHE A 90 -10.14 0.51 16.84
N GLU A 91 -10.43 0.95 18.07
CA GLU A 91 -9.63 0.55 19.24
C GLU A 91 -9.70 -0.96 19.49
N SER A 92 -10.89 -1.56 19.35
CA SER A 92 -11.07 -3.01 19.46
C SER A 92 -10.23 -3.76 18.42
N ALA A 93 -10.32 -3.36 17.15
CA ALA A 93 -9.58 -4.01 16.07
C ALA A 93 -8.07 -3.86 16.25
N LEU A 94 -7.60 -2.68 16.65
CA LEU A 94 -6.20 -2.41 16.93
C LEU A 94 -5.68 -3.26 18.09
N SER A 95 -6.41 -3.32 19.21
CA SER A 95 -6.02 -4.11 20.38
C SER A 95 -5.83 -5.57 20.03
N LEU A 96 -6.80 -6.15 19.31
CA LEU A 96 -6.75 -7.55 18.88
C LEU A 96 -5.63 -7.80 17.85
N SER A 97 -5.41 -6.88 16.91
CA SER A 97 -4.30 -7.02 15.97
C SER A 97 -2.94 -7.02 16.67
N ILE A 98 -2.76 -6.21 17.72
CA ILE A 98 -1.55 -6.20 18.54
C ILE A 98 -1.42 -7.51 19.33
N GLU A 99 -2.48 -7.91 20.05
CA GLU A 99 -2.51 -9.12 20.87
C GLU A 99 -2.14 -10.37 20.06
N HIS A 100 -2.74 -10.51 18.87
CA HIS A 100 -2.54 -11.66 18.00
C HIS A 100 -1.40 -11.48 16.99
N LYS A 101 -0.66 -10.37 17.06
CA LYS A 101 0.49 -10.06 16.18
C LYS A 101 0.15 -10.22 14.70
N THR A 102 -0.96 -9.62 14.30
CA THR A 102 -1.50 -9.70 12.93
C THR A 102 -1.81 -8.31 12.36
N GLY A 103 -2.32 -8.25 11.15
CA GLY A 103 -2.67 -7.02 10.46
C GLY A 103 -3.97 -6.39 10.94
N LEU A 104 -4.13 -5.12 10.58
CA LEU A 104 -5.31 -4.31 10.81
C LEU A 104 -5.80 -3.72 9.48
N ILE A 105 -7.06 -3.98 9.13
CA ILE A 105 -7.75 -3.19 8.10
C ILE A 105 -8.65 -2.19 8.80
N THR A 106 -8.57 -0.91 8.42
CA THR A 106 -9.50 0.11 8.90
C THR A 106 -10.37 0.63 7.77
N LEU A 107 -11.69 0.59 7.93
CA LEU A 107 -12.62 1.23 7.01
C LEU A 107 -12.75 2.75 7.28
N PRO A 108 -13.30 3.53 6.34
CA PRO A 108 -13.28 5.00 6.44
C PRO A 108 -14.04 5.54 7.66
N ILE A 109 -13.48 6.59 8.27
CA ILE A 109 -14.09 7.34 9.38
C ILE A 109 -14.41 8.78 8.96
N SER A 110 -15.34 9.41 9.66
CA SER A 110 -15.60 10.84 9.54
C SER A 110 -14.84 11.61 10.61
N LYS A 111 -13.86 12.42 10.20
CA LYS A 111 -13.12 13.32 11.11
C LYS A 111 -14.06 14.29 11.83
N HIS A 112 -15.13 14.72 11.15
CA HIS A 112 -16.17 15.56 11.74
C HIS A 112 -16.97 14.79 12.81
N ALA A 113 -17.37 13.55 12.54
CA ALA A 113 -18.06 12.72 13.54
C ALA A 113 -17.19 12.48 14.79
N TRP A 114 -15.88 12.21 14.60
CA TRP A 114 -14.93 12.09 15.69
C TRP A 114 -14.84 13.37 16.54
N ASN A 115 -14.79 14.53 15.88
CA ASN A 115 -14.78 15.82 16.55
C ASN A 115 -16.08 16.05 17.36
N LEU A 116 -17.26 15.76 16.81
CA LEU A 116 -18.54 15.83 17.53
C LEU A 116 -18.59 14.89 18.75
N ALA A 117 -17.89 13.75 18.66
CA ALA A 117 -17.71 12.79 19.74
C ALA A 117 -16.64 13.19 20.77
N ASN A 118 -16.05 14.39 20.66
CA ASN A 118 -14.94 14.86 21.49
C ASN A 118 -13.72 13.93 21.45
N ILE A 119 -13.50 13.23 20.34
CA ILE A 119 -12.29 12.46 20.11
C ILE A 119 -11.18 13.42 19.68
N LYS A 120 -10.08 13.46 20.43
CA LYS A 120 -8.98 14.42 20.22
C LYS A 120 -8.16 14.20 18.94
N TYR A 121 -8.29 13.03 18.33
CA TYR A 121 -7.48 12.63 17.18
C TYR A 121 -8.10 13.08 15.86
N ALA A 122 -7.27 13.52 14.92
CA ALA A 122 -7.73 13.88 13.58
C ALA A 122 -8.04 12.66 12.69
N GLY A 123 -7.63 11.45 13.08
CA GLY A 123 -7.89 10.21 12.36
C GLY A 123 -7.02 9.04 12.83
N HIS A 124 -7.09 7.90 12.12
CA HIS A 124 -6.37 6.69 12.49
C HIS A 124 -4.86 6.89 12.65
N THR A 125 -4.20 7.49 11.66
CA THR A 125 -2.73 7.67 11.68
C THR A 125 -2.28 8.52 12.85
N ASP A 126 -3.05 9.55 13.19
CA ASP A 126 -2.77 10.45 14.32
C ASP A 126 -2.85 9.71 15.66
N TYR A 127 -3.92 8.92 15.87
CA TYR A 127 -4.02 8.03 17.04
C TYR A 127 -2.83 7.06 17.11
N LEU A 128 -2.46 6.42 16.00
CA LEU A 128 -1.40 5.43 15.98
C LEU A 128 -0.03 6.04 16.30
N ARG A 129 0.22 7.29 15.89
CA ARG A 129 1.45 8.03 16.24
C ARG A 129 1.57 8.20 17.75
N GLU A 130 0.50 8.67 18.40
CA GLU A 130 0.48 8.83 19.86
C GLU A 130 0.57 7.48 20.58
N LYS A 131 -0.23 6.49 20.14
CA LYS A 131 -0.29 5.17 20.78
C LYS A 131 1.05 4.44 20.78
N PHE A 132 1.81 4.55 19.68
CA PHE A 132 3.09 3.86 19.53
C PHE A 132 4.31 4.74 19.77
N GLN A 133 4.13 6.04 20.01
CA GLN A 133 5.22 7.02 20.15
C GLN A 133 6.18 6.93 18.95
N LYS A 134 5.62 6.83 17.74
CA LYS A 134 6.36 6.68 16.48
C LYS A 134 5.81 7.60 15.40
N ASN A 135 6.70 8.12 14.57
CA ASN A 135 6.32 8.88 13.39
C ASN A 135 5.85 7.92 12.28
N ALA A 136 4.53 7.69 12.22
CA ALA A 136 3.93 6.93 11.14
C ALA A 136 4.16 7.64 9.79
N ILE A 137 4.61 6.87 8.79
CA ILE A 137 4.77 7.36 7.41
C ILE A 137 3.53 6.99 6.62
N MET A 138 2.89 8.00 6.01
CA MET A 138 1.73 7.78 5.16
C MET A 138 2.21 7.40 3.76
N MET A 139 1.77 6.25 3.26
CA MET A 139 2.01 5.81 1.90
C MET A 139 0.69 5.44 1.25
N LEU A 140 0.38 6.02 0.09
CA LEU A 140 -0.80 5.67 -0.69
C LEU A 140 -0.38 4.99 -1.98
N GLY A 141 -1.15 4.03 -2.46
CA GLY A 141 -0.90 3.47 -3.78
C GLY A 141 -1.50 2.11 -4.02
N CYS A 142 -1.07 1.50 -5.10
CA CYS A 142 -1.40 0.14 -5.48
C CYS A 142 -0.18 -0.52 -6.12
N LYS A 143 -0.30 -1.78 -6.53
CA LYS A 143 0.81 -2.52 -7.14
C LYS A 143 1.45 -1.81 -8.35
N GLU A 144 0.78 -0.87 -9.00
CA GLU A 144 1.34 -0.12 -10.11
C GLU A 144 2.19 1.08 -9.64
N MET A 145 1.86 1.70 -8.50
CA MET A 145 2.55 2.89 -7.99
C MET A 145 2.18 3.16 -6.53
N PHE A 146 3.20 3.43 -5.70
CA PHE A 146 3.09 3.90 -4.32
C PHE A 146 3.77 5.25 -4.16
N VAL A 147 3.18 6.10 -3.32
CA VAL A 147 3.66 7.43 -2.96
C VAL A 147 3.72 7.52 -1.45
N ALA A 148 4.92 7.55 -0.89
CA ALA A 148 5.18 7.91 0.49
C ALA A 148 5.27 9.43 0.63
N LEU A 149 4.72 9.98 1.70
CA LEU A 149 4.70 11.42 1.95
C LEU A 149 5.72 11.78 3.03
N PHE A 150 6.66 12.67 2.71
CA PHE A 150 7.56 13.27 3.70
C PHE A 150 6.78 14.18 4.66
N THR A 151 5.94 15.06 4.10
CA THR A 151 4.94 15.83 4.86
C THR A 151 3.54 15.44 4.42
N ASP A 152 2.63 15.27 5.38
CA ASP A 152 1.24 14.88 5.12
C ASP A 152 0.26 16.05 5.20
N HIS A 153 -0.53 16.18 6.27
CA HIS A 153 -1.62 17.15 6.35
C HIS A 153 -1.13 18.46 6.99
N ILE A 154 -0.26 19.19 6.30
CA ILE A 154 0.22 20.52 6.71
C ILE A 154 -0.09 21.59 5.66
N PRO A 155 -0.21 22.88 6.05
CA PRO A 155 -0.31 23.97 5.10
C PRO A 155 0.89 24.02 4.15
N LEU A 156 0.65 24.28 2.86
CA LEU A 156 1.71 24.29 1.84
C LEU A 156 2.87 25.24 2.18
N LYS A 157 2.57 26.41 2.75
CA LYS A 157 3.57 27.39 3.18
C LYS A 157 4.54 26.87 4.25
N ASP A 158 4.17 25.83 4.99
CA ASP A 158 4.97 25.27 6.07
C ASP A 158 5.85 24.10 5.58
N VAL A 159 5.64 23.60 4.35
CA VAL A 159 6.39 22.48 3.77
C VAL A 159 7.89 22.76 3.67
N PRO A 160 8.37 23.88 3.10
CA PRO A 160 9.80 24.09 2.89
C PRO A 160 10.58 24.07 4.21
N ALA A 161 10.05 24.71 5.25
CA ALA A 161 10.66 24.76 6.57
C ALA A 161 10.76 23.39 7.27
N ARG A 162 10.02 22.37 6.80
CA ARG A 162 10.14 20.99 7.30
C ARG A 162 11.27 20.22 6.65
N ILE A 163 11.78 20.65 5.50
CA ILE A 163 12.86 19.96 4.79
C ILE A 163 14.18 20.38 5.41
N THR A 164 14.55 19.70 6.49
CA THR A 164 15.87 19.81 7.11
C THR A 164 16.63 18.52 6.93
N LYS A 165 17.97 18.62 6.93
CA LYS A 165 18.85 17.47 6.79
C LYS A 165 18.50 16.33 7.77
N ASP A 166 18.40 16.66 9.06
CA ASP A 166 18.07 15.69 10.11
C ASP A 166 16.71 15.02 9.88
N SER A 167 15.68 15.82 9.58
CA SER A 167 14.32 15.30 9.39
C SER A 167 14.21 14.38 8.17
N LEU A 168 14.85 14.72 7.06
CA LEU A 168 14.75 13.97 5.82
C LEU A 168 15.59 12.69 5.88
N ILE A 169 16.80 12.76 6.43
CA ILE A 169 17.63 11.57 6.67
C ILE A 169 16.87 10.57 7.55
N GLN A 170 16.28 11.05 8.66
CA GLN A 170 15.52 10.17 9.54
C GLN A 170 14.31 9.56 8.83
N PHE A 171 13.57 10.35 8.05
CA PHE A 171 12.44 9.86 7.25
C PHE A 171 12.85 8.76 6.26
N LEU A 172 13.93 8.96 5.48
CA LEU A 172 14.39 7.99 4.48
C LEU A 172 14.82 6.67 5.15
N LYS A 173 15.53 6.75 6.28
CA LYS A 173 15.91 5.56 7.07
C LYS A 173 14.70 4.80 7.60
N ASP A 174 13.71 5.52 8.14
CA ASP A 174 12.48 4.94 8.65
C ASP A 174 11.64 4.29 7.54
N LEU A 175 11.54 4.95 6.39
CA LEU A 175 10.85 4.45 5.20
C LEU A 175 11.49 3.14 4.72
N TYR A 176 12.81 3.12 4.53
CA TYR A 176 13.53 1.93 4.10
C TYR A 176 13.32 0.77 5.09
N SER A 177 13.49 1.04 6.38
CA SER A 177 13.29 0.04 7.43
C SER A 177 11.87 -0.52 7.42
N ALA A 178 10.85 0.34 7.31
CA ALA A 178 9.45 -0.08 7.29
C ALA A 178 9.13 -0.95 6.06
N ILE A 179 9.58 -0.54 4.87
CA ILE A 179 9.38 -1.27 3.62
C ILE A 179 9.99 -2.68 3.69
N ILE A 180 11.19 -2.80 4.25
CA ILE A 180 11.88 -4.10 4.41
C ILE A 180 11.18 -4.96 5.47
N SER A 181 10.90 -4.40 6.65
CA SER A 181 10.27 -5.14 7.75
C SER A 181 8.88 -5.66 7.40
N GLN A 182 8.10 -4.87 6.67
CA GLN A 182 6.76 -5.26 6.22
C GLN A 182 6.78 -6.08 4.92
N LYS A 183 7.98 -6.50 4.47
CA LYS A 183 8.21 -7.33 3.27
C LYS A 183 7.60 -6.72 2.00
N ILE A 184 7.41 -5.41 1.96
CA ILE A 184 6.75 -4.71 0.84
C ILE A 184 7.49 -4.99 -0.47
N LEU A 185 8.82 -5.11 -0.41
CA LEU A 185 9.66 -5.46 -1.56
C LEU A 185 9.49 -6.88 -2.12
N LYS A 186 8.84 -7.83 -1.41
CA LYS A 186 8.74 -9.23 -1.83
C LYS A 186 7.68 -9.48 -2.91
N GLU A 187 6.62 -8.67 -2.98
CA GLU A 187 5.64 -8.77 -4.08
C GLU A 187 6.18 -8.25 -5.42
N PHE A 188 7.13 -7.33 -5.37
CA PHE A 188 7.62 -6.58 -6.53
C PHE A 188 8.62 -7.33 -7.41
N SER A 189 8.94 -8.57 -7.04
CA SER A 189 9.83 -9.46 -7.80
C SER A 189 9.09 -10.40 -8.76
N LYS A 190 7.76 -10.34 -8.86
CA LYS A 190 6.99 -11.10 -9.85
C LYS A 190 6.66 -10.21 -11.06
N PRO A 191 7.41 -10.30 -12.18
CA PRO A 191 7.01 -9.62 -13.40
C PRO A 191 5.64 -10.12 -13.85
N ASN A 192 4.82 -9.21 -14.35
CA ASN A 192 3.57 -9.52 -15.04
C ASN A 192 3.93 -10.07 -16.43
N ILE A 193 4.60 -11.23 -16.48
CA ILE A 193 4.96 -11.87 -17.74
C ILE A 193 3.68 -12.51 -18.29
N ASP A 194 3.24 -11.99 -19.43
CA ASP A 194 2.26 -12.66 -20.26
C ASP A 194 2.82 -14.04 -20.67
N LYS A 195 2.31 -15.09 -20.02
CA LYS A 195 2.73 -16.48 -20.24
C LYS A 195 2.52 -16.93 -21.70
N SER A 196 1.69 -16.23 -22.48
CA SER A 196 1.51 -16.50 -23.90
C SER A 196 2.77 -16.16 -24.73
N LYS A 197 3.53 -15.12 -24.34
CA LYS A 197 4.80 -14.73 -24.98
C LYS A 197 5.96 -15.67 -24.66
N LEU A 198 5.89 -16.38 -23.53
CA LEU A 198 6.89 -17.39 -23.13
C LEU A 198 6.79 -18.72 -23.91
N ARG A 199 5.64 -19.02 -24.54
CA ARG A 199 5.49 -20.26 -25.34
C ARG A 199 6.37 -20.24 -26.58
N GLY A 200 6.35 -19.14 -27.35
CA GLY A 200 7.20 -18.99 -28.53
C GLY A 200 8.70 -19.03 -28.22
N VAL A 201 9.11 -18.50 -27.06
CA VAL A 201 10.51 -18.51 -26.62
C VAL A 201 10.97 -19.91 -26.18
N LYS A 202 10.09 -20.72 -25.55
CA LYS A 202 10.41 -22.12 -25.21
C LYS A 202 10.60 -23.00 -26.44
N ASP A 203 9.87 -22.74 -27.51
CA ASP A 203 9.98 -23.50 -28.76
C ASP A 203 11.25 -23.11 -29.54
N ILE A 204 11.65 -21.83 -29.50
CA ILE A 204 12.94 -21.35 -30.05
C ILE A 204 14.12 -21.90 -29.24
N LEU A 205 14.06 -21.86 -27.91
CA LEU A 205 15.09 -22.45 -27.03
C LEU A 205 15.20 -23.97 -27.23
N ARG A 206 14.08 -24.69 -27.38
CA ARG A 206 14.10 -26.13 -27.68
C ARG A 206 14.74 -26.41 -29.04
N SER A 207 14.47 -25.60 -30.07
CA SER A 207 15.05 -25.81 -31.40
C SER A 207 16.55 -25.47 -31.45
N GLN A 208 16.99 -24.44 -30.71
CA GLN A 208 18.40 -24.05 -30.60
C GLN A 208 19.22 -25.00 -29.71
N ILE A 209 18.64 -25.53 -28.63
CA ILE A 209 19.24 -26.58 -27.78
C ILE A 209 19.31 -27.93 -28.53
N LEU A 210 18.33 -28.25 -29.39
CA LEU A 210 18.42 -29.42 -30.26
C LEU A 210 19.55 -29.27 -31.29
N HIS A 211 19.67 -28.10 -31.94
CA HIS A 211 20.74 -27.83 -32.90
C HIS A 211 22.13 -27.90 -32.26
N SER A 212 22.31 -27.32 -31.08
CA SER A 212 23.61 -27.35 -30.38
C SER A 212 23.98 -28.75 -29.90
N LYS A 213 23.03 -29.58 -29.46
CA LYS A 213 23.26 -31.01 -29.13
C LYS A 213 23.55 -31.87 -30.36
N MET A 214 22.96 -31.55 -31.51
CA MET A 214 23.19 -32.24 -32.78
C MET A 214 24.58 -31.91 -33.36
N ILE A 215 25.00 -30.64 -33.27
CA ILE A 215 26.36 -30.18 -33.64
C ILE A 215 27.41 -30.74 -32.67
N ALA A 216 27.13 -30.80 -31.35
CA ALA A 216 28.03 -31.39 -30.36
C ALA A 216 28.20 -32.92 -30.47
N ARG A 217 27.26 -33.62 -31.14
CA ARG A 217 27.40 -35.05 -31.48
C ARG A 217 28.23 -35.28 -32.73
N LEU A 218 28.23 -34.35 -33.68
CA LEU A 218 29.04 -34.39 -34.90
C LEU A 218 30.51 -34.01 -34.66
N LEU A 219 30.80 -33.34 -33.54
CA LEU A 219 32.15 -32.92 -33.17
C LEU A 219 32.58 -33.56 -31.84
N LYS A 220 33.12 -34.78 -31.91
CA LYS A 220 34.09 -35.30 -30.92
C LYS A 220 35.30 -35.83 -31.69
N PRO A 221 36.54 -35.52 -31.28
CA PRO A 221 36.95 -35.58 -29.88
C PRO A 221 37.77 -34.37 -29.42
N TYR A 222 37.33 -33.64 -28.39
CA TYR A 222 38.24 -33.06 -27.41
C TYR A 222 37.50 -32.89 -26.08
N LYS A 223 38.15 -33.31 -25.00
CA LYS A 223 37.65 -33.28 -23.63
C LYS A 223 37.54 -31.84 -23.11
N ASN A 224 36.62 -31.67 -22.16
CA ASN A 224 36.50 -30.60 -21.17
C ASN A 224 36.12 -29.20 -21.66
N SER A 225 34.82 -28.90 -21.67
CA SER A 225 34.31 -27.62 -21.15
C SER A 225 32.79 -27.72 -20.91
N SER A 226 32.41 -28.15 -19.71
CA SER A 226 31.06 -27.98 -19.18
C SER A 226 30.76 -26.54 -18.72
N SER A 227 31.66 -25.58 -19.00
CA SER A 227 31.58 -24.20 -18.49
C SER A 227 30.99 -23.18 -19.46
N LYS A 228 30.91 -23.45 -20.78
CA LYS A 228 30.44 -22.44 -21.75
C LYS A 228 28.93 -22.38 -21.98
N ILE A 229 28.19 -23.46 -21.70
CA ILE A 229 26.73 -23.49 -21.89
C ILE A 229 26.01 -22.72 -20.76
N ASN A 230 26.50 -22.84 -19.52
CA ASN A 230 25.96 -22.09 -18.39
C ASN A 230 26.13 -20.57 -18.57
N HIS A 231 27.24 -20.14 -19.18
CA HIS A 231 27.48 -18.70 -19.42
C HIS A 231 26.50 -18.06 -20.41
N LEU A 232 26.05 -18.78 -21.44
CA LEU A 232 25.08 -18.28 -22.42
C LEU A 232 23.65 -18.26 -21.85
N GLU A 233 23.28 -19.23 -21.01
CA GLU A 233 22.02 -19.17 -20.26
C GLU A 233 22.03 -18.01 -19.25
N ASP A 234 23.14 -17.77 -18.55
CA ASP A 234 23.28 -16.66 -17.58
C ASP A 234 23.32 -15.27 -18.24
N GLU A 235 23.95 -15.10 -19.41
CA GLU A 235 23.95 -13.83 -20.15
C GLU A 235 22.57 -13.54 -20.74
N TYR A 236 21.86 -14.53 -21.29
CA TYR A 236 20.53 -14.32 -21.87
C TYR A 236 19.45 -14.13 -20.79
N ILE A 237 19.60 -14.77 -19.61
CA ILE A 237 18.78 -14.47 -18.43
C ILE A 237 18.98 -13.02 -17.99
N LYS A 238 20.20 -12.46 -18.05
CA LYS A 238 20.46 -11.04 -17.76
C LYS A 238 19.91 -10.09 -18.85
N GLU A 239 19.86 -10.53 -20.11
CA GLU A 239 19.28 -9.75 -21.21
C GLU A 239 17.74 -9.76 -21.21
N VAL A 240 17.11 -10.88 -20.82
CA VAL A 240 15.64 -11.05 -20.78
C VAL A 240 15.04 -10.61 -19.44
N LEU A 241 15.80 -10.70 -18.34
CA LEU A 241 15.47 -10.11 -17.04
C LEU A 241 16.36 -8.88 -16.84
N PRO A 242 16.00 -7.71 -17.39
CA PRO A 242 16.80 -6.51 -17.19
C PRO A 242 16.87 -6.24 -15.68
N ASN A 243 18.09 -6.32 -15.13
CA ASN A 243 18.50 -5.78 -13.84
C ASN A 243 17.38 -5.64 -12.78
N HIS A 244 17.01 -6.75 -12.15
CA HIS A 244 16.18 -6.73 -10.93
C HIS A 244 16.78 -5.92 -9.77
N ALA A 245 18.03 -5.46 -9.89
CA ALA A 245 18.64 -4.50 -8.97
C ALA A 245 17.88 -3.16 -8.90
N ASN A 246 17.16 -2.75 -9.97
CA ASN A 246 16.47 -1.45 -10.02
C ASN A 246 15.05 -1.45 -9.46
N LEU A 247 14.40 -2.61 -9.26
CA LEU A 247 13.04 -2.72 -8.68
C LEU A 247 12.98 -2.36 -7.18
N TYR A 248 14.13 -2.12 -6.57
CA TYR A 248 14.26 -1.71 -5.16
C TYR A 248 14.54 -0.22 -4.99
N LYS A 249 14.66 0.54 -6.09
CA LYS A 249 14.97 1.96 -6.02
C LYS A 249 13.71 2.78 -5.75
N ILE A 250 13.81 3.68 -4.79
CA ILE A 250 12.76 4.59 -4.36
C ILE A 250 13.07 5.96 -4.98
N ALA A 251 12.18 6.44 -5.84
CA ALA A 251 12.33 7.75 -6.45
C ALA A 251 11.98 8.84 -5.42
N VAL A 252 12.84 9.83 -5.22
CA VAL A 252 12.59 10.95 -4.31
C VAL A 252 12.38 12.20 -5.16
N LEU A 253 11.21 12.81 -5.03
CA LEU A 253 10.88 14.05 -5.74
C LEU A 253 11.61 15.23 -5.10
N GLY A 254 11.89 16.23 -5.92
CA GLY A 254 12.20 17.57 -5.43
C GLY A 254 11.00 18.26 -4.81
N LEU A 255 11.26 19.34 -4.06
CA LEU A 255 10.23 20.26 -3.60
C LEU A 255 9.85 21.24 -4.70
N ASN A 256 10.85 21.88 -5.31
CA ASN A 256 10.62 22.98 -6.24
C ASN A 256 10.40 22.47 -7.67
N PRO A 257 9.77 23.28 -8.55
CA PRO A 257 9.76 23.03 -9.98
C PRO A 257 11.17 22.77 -10.49
N HIS A 258 11.33 21.81 -11.42
CA HIS A 258 12.63 21.43 -11.99
C HIS A 258 13.67 20.98 -10.94
N ALA A 259 13.24 20.60 -9.73
CA ALA A 259 14.12 20.27 -8.61
C ALA A 259 15.13 21.41 -8.31
N GLY A 260 14.64 22.65 -8.32
CA GLY A 260 15.39 23.84 -7.94
C GLY A 260 16.34 24.37 -9.02
N ASP A 261 16.53 23.64 -10.13
CA ASP A 261 17.43 24.00 -11.24
C ASP A 261 18.82 24.47 -10.76
N GLY A 262 19.42 23.67 -9.86
CA GLY A 262 20.74 23.98 -9.27
C GLY A 262 20.75 25.13 -8.25
N GLY A 263 19.59 25.50 -7.69
CA GLY A 263 19.44 26.58 -6.71
C GLY A 263 18.82 27.86 -7.28
N VAL A 264 18.57 27.91 -8.60
CA VAL A 264 17.92 29.06 -9.26
C VAL A 264 16.48 29.25 -8.76
N ILE A 265 15.80 28.16 -8.43
CA ILE A 265 14.40 28.13 -7.98
C ILE A 265 14.32 27.50 -6.58
N GLY A 266 15.08 28.03 -5.63
CA GLY A 266 15.13 27.54 -4.25
C GLY A 266 16.19 26.46 -4.04
N ASP A 267 16.68 26.38 -2.80
CA ASP A 267 17.84 25.57 -2.41
C ASP A 267 17.45 24.26 -1.68
N GLU A 268 16.16 24.06 -1.38
CA GLU A 268 15.69 22.88 -0.65
C GLU A 268 16.03 21.57 -1.38
N ASP A 269 16.07 21.59 -2.71
CA ASP A 269 16.41 20.44 -3.53
C ASP A 269 17.89 20.04 -3.42
N LEU A 270 18.79 20.99 -3.14
CA LEU A 270 20.18 20.68 -2.84
C LEU A 270 20.26 19.87 -1.53
N VAL A 271 19.53 20.30 -0.50
CA VAL A 271 19.41 19.58 0.78
C VAL A 271 18.82 18.18 0.58
N ILE A 272 17.79 18.05 -0.27
CA ILE A 272 17.21 16.74 -0.62
C ILE A 272 18.26 15.83 -1.25
N GLY A 273 19.03 16.34 -2.22
CA GLY A 273 20.11 15.60 -2.89
C GLY A 273 21.19 15.11 -1.92
N GLU A 274 21.65 16.00 -1.02
CA GLU A 274 22.62 15.65 0.02
C GLU A 274 22.12 14.53 0.94
N CYS A 275 20.86 14.61 1.38
CA CYS A 275 20.25 13.60 2.24
C CYS A 275 20.14 12.23 1.55
N ILE A 276 19.79 12.21 0.26
CA ILE A 276 19.71 10.98 -0.55
C ILE A 276 21.10 10.31 -0.63
N GLN A 277 22.13 11.10 -0.94
CA GLN A 277 23.50 10.60 -1.03
C GLN A 277 23.94 10.02 0.31
N GLU A 278 23.79 10.78 1.39
CA GLU A 278 24.21 10.37 2.73
C GLU A 278 23.53 9.06 3.19
N VAL A 279 22.21 8.94 2.98
CA VAL A 279 21.48 7.71 3.36
C VAL A 279 21.91 6.51 2.50
N ASN A 280 22.13 6.70 1.20
CA ASN A 280 22.64 5.63 0.33
C ASN A 280 24.04 5.16 0.73
N GLU A 281 24.93 6.08 1.12
CA GLU A 281 26.26 5.77 1.65
C GLU A 281 26.17 4.98 2.96
N MET A 282 25.30 5.41 3.90
CA MET A 282 25.02 4.68 5.14
C MET A 282 24.51 3.25 4.88
N LEU A 283 23.67 3.08 3.86
CA LEU A 283 23.11 1.79 3.46
C LEU A 283 24.07 0.96 2.58
N GLN A 284 25.20 1.53 2.17
CA GLN A 284 26.17 0.95 1.22
C GLN A 284 25.49 0.44 -0.07
N LYS A 285 24.42 1.11 -0.48
CA LYS A 285 23.57 0.71 -1.61
C LYS A 285 22.77 1.91 -2.11
N GLU A 286 22.69 2.06 -3.43
CA GLU A 286 21.82 3.04 -4.07
C GLU A 286 20.35 2.59 -3.97
N VAL A 287 19.68 3.02 -2.89
CA VAL A 287 18.27 2.75 -2.59
C VAL A 287 17.40 3.92 -3.03
N PHE A 288 17.80 5.15 -2.75
CA PHE A 288 17.06 6.35 -3.07
C PHE A 288 17.64 7.03 -4.32
N VAL A 289 16.80 7.54 -5.22
CA VAL A 289 17.21 8.24 -6.45
C VAL A 289 16.47 9.56 -6.59
N GLY A 290 17.19 10.67 -6.71
CA GLY A 290 16.63 12.01 -6.85
C GLY A 290 17.62 13.10 -6.45
N PRO A 291 17.16 14.34 -6.23
CA PRO A 291 15.77 14.79 -6.39
C PRO A 291 15.33 14.74 -7.87
N ILE A 292 14.14 14.18 -8.13
CA ILE A 292 13.54 14.19 -9.47
C ILE A 292 12.52 15.32 -9.54
N ALA A 293 12.57 16.11 -10.61
CA ALA A 293 11.59 17.18 -10.83
C ALA A 293 10.15 16.62 -10.82
N PRO A 294 9.23 17.15 -9.99
CA PRO A 294 7.89 16.58 -9.78
C PRO A 294 7.05 16.39 -11.05
N ASP A 295 7.17 17.31 -12.01
CA ASP A 295 6.48 17.29 -13.30
C ASP A 295 6.93 16.16 -14.24
N SER A 296 8.19 15.72 -14.11
CA SER A 296 8.78 14.63 -14.89
C SER A 296 8.82 13.28 -14.13
N ALA A 297 8.64 13.31 -12.81
CA ALA A 297 8.81 12.16 -11.94
C ALA A 297 7.88 10.98 -12.30
N PHE A 298 6.64 11.26 -12.72
CA PHE A 298 5.61 10.24 -12.97
C PHE A 298 5.40 9.87 -14.44
N THR A 299 6.33 10.26 -15.32
CA THR A 299 6.30 9.87 -16.74
C THR A 299 6.20 8.34 -16.90
N PRO A 300 5.61 7.82 -18.00
CA PRO A 300 5.54 6.38 -18.22
C PRO A 300 6.90 5.67 -18.12
N HIS A 301 7.98 6.34 -18.56
CA HIS A 301 9.33 5.84 -18.46
C HIS A 301 9.81 5.69 -17.00
N ASN A 302 9.57 6.70 -16.16
CA ASN A 302 9.94 6.63 -14.74
C ASN A 302 9.06 5.64 -13.96
N ARG A 303 7.76 5.52 -14.27
CA ARG A 303 6.88 4.51 -13.64
C ARG A 303 7.18 3.06 -14.05
N GLN A 304 7.96 2.85 -15.12
CA GLN A 304 8.53 1.52 -15.44
C GLN A 304 9.79 1.21 -14.62
N LYS A 305 10.50 2.25 -14.16
CA LYS A 305 11.73 2.14 -13.36
C LYS A 305 11.46 2.09 -11.86
N TYR A 306 10.52 2.91 -11.40
CA TYR A 306 10.22 3.13 -9.99
C TYR A 306 8.75 2.83 -9.74
N GLN A 307 8.52 2.11 -8.65
CA GLN A 307 7.18 1.80 -8.16
C GLN A 307 6.86 2.58 -6.88
N ILE A 308 7.89 2.93 -6.08
CA ILE A 308 7.74 3.72 -4.87
C ILE A 308 8.35 5.09 -5.11
N PHE A 309 7.56 6.13 -4.85
CA PHE A 309 7.93 7.53 -4.93
C PHE A 309 7.83 8.15 -3.54
N VAL A 310 8.72 9.08 -3.22
CA VAL A 310 8.65 9.96 -2.05
C VAL A 310 8.30 11.35 -2.54
N ALA A 311 7.14 11.85 -2.14
CA ALA A 311 6.74 13.22 -2.40
C ALA A 311 7.02 14.11 -1.18
N MET A 312 7.56 15.31 -1.41
CA MET A 312 7.87 16.24 -0.32
C MET A 312 6.60 16.76 0.37
N TYR A 313 5.47 16.79 -0.34
CA TYR A 313 4.17 17.21 0.18
C TYR A 313 3.01 16.42 -0.47
N HIS A 314 1.84 16.47 0.19
CA HIS A 314 0.65 15.71 -0.18
C HIS A 314 0.29 15.82 -1.68
N ASP A 315 0.11 17.03 -2.19
CA ASP A 315 -0.46 17.24 -3.53
C ASP A 315 0.52 16.96 -4.68
N SER A 316 1.84 17.01 -4.47
CA SER A 316 2.82 16.71 -5.54
C SER A 316 2.78 15.26 -5.97
N GLY A 317 2.55 14.33 -5.03
CA GLY A 317 2.48 12.91 -5.34
C GLY A 317 1.06 12.39 -5.53
N LEU A 318 0.14 12.77 -4.64
CA LEU A 318 -1.18 12.15 -4.60
C LEU A 318 -2.09 12.59 -5.74
N SER A 319 -1.92 13.80 -6.28
CA SER A 319 -2.70 14.25 -7.43
C SER A 319 -2.51 13.32 -8.63
N VAL A 320 -1.26 12.92 -8.91
CA VAL A 320 -0.94 12.00 -10.01
C VAL A 320 -1.39 10.57 -9.70
N LEU A 321 -1.16 10.10 -8.46
CA LEU A 321 -1.64 8.79 -8.04
C LEU A 321 -3.16 8.65 -8.22
N LYS A 322 -3.92 9.64 -7.76
CA LYS A 322 -5.38 9.63 -7.85
C LYS A 322 -5.84 9.74 -9.30
N ALA A 323 -5.21 10.58 -10.12
CA ALA A 323 -5.55 10.68 -11.55
C ALA A 323 -5.39 9.35 -12.30
N LEU A 324 -4.38 8.54 -11.93
CA LEU A 324 -4.10 7.26 -12.60
C LEU A 324 -4.81 6.06 -11.96
N TYR A 325 -4.96 6.04 -10.63
CA TYR A 325 -5.28 4.84 -9.86
C TYR A 325 -6.32 5.05 -8.75
N PHE A 326 -7.17 6.08 -8.85
CA PHE A 326 -8.17 6.46 -7.83
C PHE A 326 -8.83 5.26 -7.13
N TYR A 327 -9.41 4.35 -7.90
CA TYR A 327 -10.23 3.25 -7.39
C TYR A 327 -9.43 2.08 -6.81
N LYS A 328 -8.14 1.96 -7.15
CA LYS A 328 -7.27 0.85 -6.69
C LYS A 328 -6.38 1.25 -5.52
N SER A 329 -6.12 2.55 -5.36
CA SER A 329 -5.23 3.05 -4.33
C SER A 329 -5.69 2.64 -2.93
N ILE A 330 -4.75 2.31 -2.06
CA ILE A 330 -4.92 2.00 -0.64
C ILE A 330 -4.00 2.88 0.17
N ASN A 331 -4.34 3.13 1.43
CA ASN A 331 -3.50 3.84 2.39
C ASN A 331 -2.83 2.83 3.33
N ILE A 332 -1.51 2.95 3.46
CA ILE A 332 -0.65 2.12 4.29
C ILE A 332 0.03 3.03 5.32
N SER A 333 -0.02 2.62 6.58
CA SER A 333 0.69 3.30 7.67
C SER A 333 1.99 2.57 7.98
N LEU A 334 3.09 3.12 7.49
CA LEU A 334 4.46 2.60 7.66
C LEU A 334 5.09 3.10 8.96
N ASN A 335 6.22 2.49 9.34
CA ASN A 335 6.99 2.81 10.55
C ASN A 335 6.24 2.57 11.88
N LEU A 336 5.21 1.72 11.85
CA LEU A 336 4.46 1.27 13.02
C LEU A 336 4.77 -0.21 13.31
N PRO A 337 4.65 -0.67 14.57
CA PRO A 337 4.84 -2.08 14.92
C PRO A 337 3.70 -3.00 14.46
N ILE A 338 2.76 -2.46 13.69
CA ILE A 338 1.59 -3.13 13.14
C ILE A 338 1.46 -2.79 11.66
N LEU A 339 1.13 -3.78 10.83
CA LEU A 339 0.74 -3.53 9.46
C LEU A 339 -0.73 -3.08 9.42
N ARG A 340 -0.94 -1.78 9.19
CA ARG A 340 -2.27 -1.20 9.01
C ARG A 340 -2.48 -0.77 7.55
N VAL A 341 -3.58 -1.24 6.98
CA VAL A 341 -4.02 -0.93 5.61
C VAL A 341 -5.44 -0.37 5.65
N SER A 342 -5.80 0.48 4.69
CA SER A 342 -7.11 1.12 4.62
C SER A 342 -7.47 1.46 3.19
N PRO A 343 -8.77 1.41 2.82
CA PRO A 343 -9.22 1.99 1.56
C PRO A 343 -8.88 3.48 1.49
N ASP A 344 -8.61 3.97 0.28
CA ASP A 344 -8.18 5.35 0.02
C ASP A 344 -9.35 6.26 -0.39
N HIS A 345 -10.55 5.96 0.08
CA HIS A 345 -11.75 6.78 -0.09
C HIS A 345 -12.35 7.16 1.28
N GLY A 346 -13.21 8.18 1.28
CA GLY A 346 -13.92 8.62 2.47
C GLY A 346 -15.08 7.72 2.86
N THR A 347 -15.89 8.18 3.81
CA THR A 347 -17.11 7.48 4.31
C THR A 347 -18.20 7.34 3.27
N GLY A 348 -18.18 8.12 2.19
CA GLY A 348 -19.18 8.04 1.11
C GLY A 348 -20.61 8.28 1.60
N PHE A 349 -20.83 9.23 2.52
CA PHE A 349 -22.16 9.52 3.06
C PHE A 349 -23.19 9.86 1.97
N ASP A 350 -22.76 10.48 0.87
CA ASP A 350 -23.60 10.79 -0.27
C ASP A 350 -24.17 9.54 -0.97
N ILE A 351 -23.46 8.41 -0.93
CA ILE A 351 -23.85 7.14 -1.55
C ILE A 351 -24.28 6.05 -0.56
N ALA A 352 -23.95 6.17 0.73
CA ALA A 352 -24.19 5.13 1.71
C ALA A 352 -25.67 4.72 1.78
N TYR A 353 -25.93 3.40 1.81
CA TYR A 353 -27.27 2.80 1.90
C TYR A 353 -28.22 3.18 0.75
N SER A 354 -27.70 3.69 -0.37
CA SER A 354 -28.50 4.02 -1.54
C SER A 354 -28.65 2.81 -2.46
N LYS A 355 -29.89 2.45 -2.80
CA LYS A 355 -30.18 1.40 -3.80
C LYS A 355 -29.71 1.75 -5.22
N LYS A 356 -29.42 3.02 -5.49
CA LYS A 356 -29.04 3.53 -6.82
C LYS A 356 -27.54 3.74 -6.99
N SER A 357 -26.76 3.71 -5.91
CA SER A 357 -25.32 3.97 -5.99
C SER A 357 -24.55 2.71 -6.36
N MET A 358 -23.61 2.84 -7.31
CA MET A 358 -22.58 1.83 -7.54
C MET A 358 -21.45 2.02 -6.54
N LEU A 359 -21.46 1.24 -5.47
CA LEU A 359 -20.35 1.17 -4.52
C LEU A 359 -19.14 0.52 -5.20
N ASP A 360 -18.02 1.23 -5.27
CA ASP A 360 -16.77 0.67 -5.75
C ASP A 360 -15.99 0.00 -4.61
N SER A 361 -15.80 -1.30 -4.70
CA SER A 361 -15.12 -2.09 -3.67
C SER A 361 -13.64 -2.33 -3.96
N ARG A 362 -13.09 -1.83 -5.07
CA ARG A 362 -11.73 -2.16 -5.53
C ARG A 362 -10.66 -1.80 -4.50
N SER A 363 -10.70 -0.60 -3.93
CA SER A 363 -9.75 -0.16 -2.91
C SER A 363 -9.80 -1.03 -1.64
N TYR A 364 -10.99 -1.47 -1.23
CA TYR A 364 -11.14 -2.41 -0.11
C TYR A 364 -10.59 -3.81 -0.43
N LEU A 365 -10.84 -4.32 -1.63
CA LEU A 365 -10.31 -5.61 -2.08
C LEU A 365 -8.79 -5.57 -2.25
N GLU A 366 -8.22 -4.46 -2.76
CA GLU A 366 -6.78 -4.25 -2.81
C GLU A 366 -6.17 -4.17 -1.41
N SER A 367 -6.88 -3.59 -0.43
CA SER A 367 -6.43 -3.58 0.97
C SER A 367 -6.35 -5.00 1.54
N ALA A 368 -7.37 -5.82 1.24
CA ALA A 368 -7.43 -7.22 1.63
C ALA A 368 -6.33 -8.07 0.94
N HIS A 369 -6.07 -7.82 -0.34
CA HIS A 369 -5.01 -8.50 -1.07
C HIS A 369 -3.62 -8.14 -0.52
N PHE A 370 -3.35 -6.84 -0.37
CA PHE A 370 -2.07 -6.34 0.11
C PHE A 370 -1.75 -6.88 1.50
N ILE A 371 -2.70 -6.84 2.44
CA ILE A 371 -2.42 -7.24 3.82
C ILE A 371 -2.05 -8.73 3.93
N THR A 372 -2.69 -9.61 3.15
CA THR A 372 -2.41 -11.06 3.13
C THR A 372 -1.00 -11.38 2.64
N SER A 373 -0.50 -10.63 1.66
CA SER A 373 0.82 -10.88 1.09
C SER A 373 1.98 -10.42 1.99
N HIS A 374 1.70 -9.61 3.02
CA HIS A 374 2.70 -8.91 3.81
C HIS A 374 2.74 -9.30 5.29
N ILE A 375 1.85 -10.20 5.73
CA ILE A 375 1.81 -10.70 7.11
C ILE A 375 2.59 -12.00 7.25
#